data_AF-A0A071MCA4-F1
#
_entry.id   AF-A0A071MCA4-F1
#
_cell.length_a   1.000
_cell.length_b   1.000
_cell.length_c   1.000
_cell.angle_alpha   90.00
_cell.angle_beta   90.00
_cell.angle_gamma   90.00
#
_symmetry.space_group_name_H-M   'P 1'
#
loop_
_entity.id
_entity.type
_entity.pdbx_description
1 polymer ?
#
loop_
_entity_poly.entity_id
_entity_poly.type
_entity_poly.pdbx_seq_one_letter_code
_entity_poly.pdbx_strand_id
1 'polypeptide(L)'
;MLSGNPDTFAIWFDSVESWSTDRFKNGCFGCFIAGELIWSLRSTLGVDIHGLNLLSSMNHLVENEDIFNLPLDSAYKRLCELAFPSLDSDAEVSDFTHLVSPESLSDEGYYLFLVELGEQAKLISGFKEDISSVRQVILKRGEFQDVVRGAIEKFTK
;
A
#
# COMPACT_ATOMS: atom_id res chain seq x y z
N MET A 1 2.48 -10.06 -14.02
CA MET A 1 3.86 -9.86 -13.52
C MET A 1 3.84 -9.91 -12.00
N LEU A 2 4.86 -10.50 -11.35
CA LEU A 2 4.93 -10.60 -9.88
C LEU A 2 6.29 -10.07 -9.37
N SER A 3 6.27 -9.27 -8.30
CA SER A 3 7.46 -8.77 -7.61
C SER A 3 7.34 -9.00 -6.12
N GLY A 4 8.38 -9.54 -5.46
CA GLY A 4 8.38 -9.82 -4.03
C GLY A 4 8.04 -11.27 -3.68
N ASN A 5 7.63 -11.50 -2.43
CA ASN A 5 7.28 -12.82 -1.89
C ASN A 5 5.81 -12.83 -1.43
N PRO A 6 4.92 -13.63 -2.07
CA PRO A 6 3.51 -13.71 -1.68
C PRO A 6 3.27 -14.09 -0.21
N ASP A 7 4.19 -14.83 0.43
CA ASP A 7 4.06 -15.22 1.84
C ASP A 7 4.24 -14.04 2.80
N THR A 8 4.98 -12.99 2.37
CA THR A 8 5.21 -11.76 3.15
C THR A 8 4.53 -10.57 2.48
N PHE A 9 5.22 -9.96 1.52
CA PHE A 9 4.71 -8.88 0.69
C PHE A 9 5.12 -9.09 -0.77
N ALA A 10 4.14 -9.02 -1.67
CA ALA A 10 4.37 -9.00 -3.10
C ALA A 10 3.36 -8.13 -3.83
N ILE A 11 3.74 -7.64 -4.99
CA ILE A 11 2.88 -6.91 -5.92
C ILE A 11 2.68 -7.77 -7.16
N TRP A 12 1.41 -8.02 -7.52
CA TRP A 12 0.99 -8.68 -8.74
C TRP A 12 0.25 -7.69 -9.63
N PHE A 13 0.60 -7.62 -10.91
CA PHE A 13 -0.13 -6.79 -11.86
C PHE A 13 -0.02 -7.35 -13.28
N ASP A 14 -1.10 -7.26 -14.06
CA ASP A 14 -1.13 -7.69 -15.46
C ASP A 14 -2.10 -6.82 -16.26
N SER A 15 -1.70 -6.39 -17.46
CA SER A 15 -2.57 -5.67 -18.39
C SER A 15 -3.51 -6.64 -19.08
N VAL A 16 -4.77 -6.25 -19.23
CA VAL A 16 -5.75 -6.97 -20.04
C VAL A 16 -5.82 -6.30 -21.41
N GLU A 17 -5.48 -7.06 -22.46
CA GLU A 17 -5.37 -6.54 -23.83
C GLU A 17 -6.66 -5.84 -24.29
N SER A 18 -7.81 -6.45 -24.05
CA SER A 18 -9.12 -5.89 -24.44
C SER A 18 -9.51 -4.62 -23.68
N TRP A 19 -8.85 -4.29 -22.57
CA TRP A 19 -9.11 -3.07 -21.79
C TRP A 19 -8.06 -1.99 -22.06
N SER A 20 -6.97 -2.36 -22.74
CA SER A 20 -5.80 -1.53 -22.95
C SER A 20 -5.82 -0.85 -24.31
N THR A 21 -4.99 0.17 -24.44
CA THR A 21 -4.68 0.86 -25.70
C THR A 21 -3.17 0.99 -25.83
N ASP A 22 -2.69 1.49 -26.97
CA ASP A 22 -1.26 1.78 -27.17
C ASP A 22 -0.68 2.77 -26.14
N ARG A 23 -1.54 3.55 -25.45
CA ARG A 23 -1.13 4.56 -24.47
C ARG A 23 -1.39 4.16 -23.02
N PHE A 24 -2.41 3.35 -22.78
CA PHE A 24 -2.86 3.01 -21.43
C PHE A 24 -2.92 1.50 -21.26
N LYS A 25 -2.11 0.98 -20.35
CA LYS A 25 -2.15 -0.41 -19.91
C LYS A 25 -3.16 -0.52 -18.76
N ASN A 26 -4.35 -1.00 -19.06
CA ASN A 26 -5.42 -1.21 -18.07
C ASN A 26 -5.52 -2.69 -17.72
N GLY A 27 -5.85 -3.02 -16.47
CA GLY A 27 -5.92 -4.40 -16.06
C GLY A 27 -6.06 -4.59 -14.56
N CYS A 28 -5.34 -5.60 -14.07
CA CYS A 28 -5.43 -6.08 -12.70
C CYS A 28 -4.23 -5.59 -11.90
N PHE A 29 -4.47 -5.13 -10.68
CA PHE A 29 -3.43 -4.81 -9.71
C PHE A 29 -3.77 -5.47 -8.37
N GLY A 30 -2.80 -6.08 -7.71
CA GLY A 30 -3.00 -6.68 -6.40
C GLY A 30 -1.74 -6.69 -5.54
N CYS A 31 -1.96 -6.75 -4.24
CA CYS A 31 -0.93 -6.87 -3.23
C CYS A 31 -1.18 -8.16 -2.43
N PHE A 32 -0.13 -8.95 -2.27
CA PHE A 32 -0.10 -10.02 -1.28
C PHE A 32 0.40 -9.46 0.04
N ILE A 33 -0.31 -9.74 1.14
CA ILE A 33 0.03 -9.30 2.49
C ILE A 33 -0.21 -10.47 3.42
N ALA A 34 0.85 -10.98 4.05
CA ALA A 34 0.79 -12.18 4.89
C ALA A 34 0.12 -13.40 4.21
N GLY A 35 0.40 -13.61 2.92
CA GLY A 35 -0.19 -14.71 2.13
C GLY A 35 -1.59 -14.44 1.57
N GLU A 36 -2.27 -13.37 1.98
CA GLU A 36 -3.59 -13.01 1.45
C GLU A 36 -3.47 -12.02 0.29
N LEU A 37 -4.25 -12.24 -0.77
CA LEU A 37 -4.30 -11.37 -1.94
C LEU A 37 -5.48 -10.40 -1.85
N ILE A 38 -5.17 -9.11 -1.86
CA ILE A 38 -6.13 -8.03 -2.15
C ILE A 38 -5.88 -7.52 -3.57
N TRP A 39 -6.94 -7.29 -4.35
CA TRP A 39 -6.80 -6.93 -5.77
C TRP A 39 -7.92 -6.01 -6.25
N SER A 40 -7.64 -5.29 -7.34
CA SER A 40 -8.58 -4.55 -8.17
C SER A 40 -8.45 -4.98 -9.64
N LEU A 41 -9.57 -5.06 -10.35
CA LEU A 41 -9.63 -5.23 -11.82
C LEU A 41 -9.81 -3.88 -12.55
N ARG A 42 -9.66 -2.76 -11.84
CA ARG A 42 -9.97 -1.41 -12.34
C ARG A 42 -8.73 -0.54 -12.39
N SER A 43 -7.55 -1.15 -12.47
CA SER A 43 -6.29 -0.44 -12.47
C SER A 43 -5.94 0.10 -13.85
N THR A 44 -5.51 1.37 -13.89
CA THR A 44 -4.63 1.87 -14.94
C THR A 44 -3.20 1.71 -14.45
N LEU A 45 -2.51 0.66 -14.91
CA LEU A 45 -1.24 0.20 -14.33
C LEU A 45 -0.15 1.27 -14.33
N GLY A 46 -0.12 2.12 -15.36
CA GLY A 46 0.84 3.21 -15.44
C GLY A 46 0.65 4.26 -14.34
N VAL A 47 -0.60 4.51 -13.93
CA VAL A 47 -0.93 5.43 -12.83
C VAL A 47 -0.53 4.79 -11.51
N ASP A 48 -0.98 3.56 -11.23
CA ASP A 48 -0.64 2.87 -9.97
C ASP A 48 0.87 2.71 -9.78
N ILE A 49 1.59 2.22 -10.79
CA ILE A 49 3.04 2.01 -10.71
C ILE A 49 3.79 3.34 -10.54
N HIS A 50 3.32 4.41 -11.20
CA HIS A 50 3.92 5.74 -11.02
C HIS A 50 3.63 6.30 -9.63
N GLY A 51 2.38 6.19 -9.15
CA GLY A 51 1.96 6.61 -7.81
C GLY A 51 2.77 5.93 -6.71
N LEU A 52 3.06 4.63 -6.85
CA LEU A 52 3.92 3.90 -5.92
C LEU A 52 5.34 4.50 -5.83
N ASN A 53 5.89 5.04 -6.91
CA ASN A 53 7.20 5.69 -6.91
C ASN A 53 7.20 7.05 -6.20
N LEU A 54 6.02 7.67 -6.05
CA LEU A 54 5.84 8.99 -5.42
C LEU A 54 5.50 8.91 -3.92
N LEU A 55 5.33 7.71 -3.37
CA LEU A 55 5.04 7.52 -1.95
C LEU A 55 6.14 8.13 -1.06
N SER A 56 5.75 8.69 0.09
CA SER A 56 6.69 9.27 1.06
C SER A 56 7.75 8.25 1.49
N SER A 57 7.33 7.01 1.73
CA SER A 57 8.19 5.88 2.12
C SER A 57 9.27 5.49 1.10
N MET A 58 9.19 5.98 -0.15
CA MET A 58 10.22 5.74 -1.16
C MET A 58 11.42 6.70 -1.02
N ASN A 59 11.22 7.86 -0.40
CA ASN A 59 12.23 8.92 -0.30
C ASN A 59 12.56 9.31 1.15
N HIS A 60 11.70 8.95 2.10
CA HIS A 60 11.81 9.33 3.51
C HIS A 60 11.59 8.12 4.41
N LEU A 61 12.16 8.18 5.61
CA LEU A 61 11.86 7.23 6.68
C LEU A 61 10.44 7.47 7.18
N VAL A 62 9.67 6.40 7.36
CA VAL A 62 8.31 6.44 7.90
C VAL A 62 8.27 5.83 9.30
N GLU A 63 9.24 6.26 10.12
CA GLU A 63 9.44 5.76 11.48
C GLU A 63 8.45 6.42 12.45
N ASN A 64 7.73 5.60 13.20
CA ASN A 64 6.77 6.07 14.19
C ASN A 64 6.65 5.03 15.31
N GLU A 65 7.42 5.22 16.38
CA GLU A 65 7.48 4.28 17.52
C GLU A 65 6.12 4.12 18.20
N ASP A 66 5.37 5.21 18.36
CA ASP A 66 4.06 5.20 19.01
C ASP A 66 3.08 4.31 18.24
N ILE A 67 2.94 4.52 16.92
CA ILE A 67 2.05 3.71 16.08
C ILE A 67 2.57 2.27 15.97
N PHE A 68 3.89 2.09 15.84
CA PHE A 68 4.48 0.77 15.70
C PHE A 68 4.20 -0.11 16.92
N ASN A 69 4.16 0.45 18.13
CA ASN A 69 3.92 -0.29 19.36
C ASN A 69 2.44 -0.47 19.73
N LEU A 70 1.51 0.15 18.99
CA LEU A 70 0.07 -0.05 19.22
C LEU A 70 -0.40 -1.46 18.84
N PRO A 71 -1.48 -1.96 19.48
CA PRO A 71 -2.24 -3.10 18.97
C PRO A 71 -2.70 -2.86 17.53
N LEU A 72 -2.74 -3.91 16.72
CA LEU A 72 -3.05 -3.85 15.28
C LEU A 72 -4.27 -2.98 14.95
N ASP A 73 -5.41 -3.27 15.57
CA ASP A 73 -6.67 -2.57 15.30
C ASP A 73 -6.59 -1.09 15.65
N SER A 74 -5.92 -0.77 16.76
CA SER A 74 -5.68 0.61 17.22
C SER A 74 -4.72 1.34 16.29
N ALA A 75 -3.66 0.67 15.82
CA ALA A 75 -2.70 1.22 14.87
C ALA A 75 -3.39 1.55 13.54
N TYR A 76 -4.16 0.61 12.99
CA TYR A 76 -4.91 0.82 11.75
C TYR A 76 -5.91 1.97 11.88
N LYS A 77 -6.70 1.99 12.95
CA LYS A 77 -7.65 3.08 13.20
C LYS A 77 -6.93 4.43 13.28
N ARG A 78 -5.81 4.50 14.02
CA ARG A 78 -5.02 5.72 14.15
C ARG A 78 -4.48 6.20 12.81
N LEU A 79 -4.02 5.28 11.96
CA LEU A 79 -3.52 5.59 10.62
C LEU A 79 -4.64 6.09 9.69
N CYS A 80 -5.84 5.50 9.77
CA CYS A 80 -7.02 5.99 9.06
C CYS A 80 -7.44 7.39 9.53
N GLU A 81 -7.41 7.67 10.84
CA GLU A 81 -7.72 9.01 11.38
C GLU A 81 -6.73 10.08 10.91
N LEU A 82 -5.45 9.72 10.73
CA LEU A 82 -4.42 10.61 10.20
C LEU A 82 -4.62 10.89 8.71
N ALA A 83 -4.88 9.85 7.91
CA ALA A 83 -5.08 9.97 6.47
C ALA A 83 -6.42 10.64 6.13
N PHE A 84 -7.47 10.33 6.87
CA PHE A 84 -8.84 10.73 6.58
C PHE A 84 -9.48 11.38 7.82
N PRO A 85 -8.98 12.57 8.24
CA PRO A 85 -9.49 13.25 9.41
C PRO A 85 -10.97 13.60 9.25
N SER A 86 -11.76 13.38 10.30
CA SER A 86 -13.16 13.79 10.34
C SER A 86 -13.29 15.31 10.39
N LEU A 87 -14.48 15.84 10.07
CA LEU A 87 -14.79 17.28 10.17
C LEU A 87 -14.61 17.84 11.60
N ASP A 88 -14.71 16.98 12.62
CA ASP A 88 -14.54 17.35 14.02
C ASP A 88 -13.07 17.29 14.50
N SER A 89 -12.13 16.97 13.60
CA SER A 89 -10.70 16.92 13.90
C SER A 89 -10.07 18.31 13.78
N ASP A 90 -9.11 18.63 14.66
CA ASP A 90 -8.28 19.84 14.57
C ASP A 90 -7.22 19.77 13.45
N ALA A 91 -7.33 18.80 12.54
CA ALA A 91 -6.35 18.56 11.49
C ALA A 91 -6.63 19.46 10.29
N GLU A 92 -5.68 20.33 9.95
CA GLU A 92 -5.82 21.23 8.79
C GLU A 92 -5.64 20.50 7.44
N VAL A 93 -4.89 19.39 7.43
CA VAL A 93 -4.54 18.61 6.24
C VAL A 93 -4.45 17.13 6.56
N SER A 94 -4.83 16.28 5.60
CA SER A 94 -4.61 14.84 5.63
C SER A 94 -3.12 14.49 5.69
N ASP A 95 -2.79 13.50 6.50
CA ASP A 95 -1.44 12.93 6.58
C ASP A 95 -1.37 11.56 5.88
N PHE A 96 -0.82 11.56 4.67
CA PHE A 96 -0.59 10.36 3.87
C PHE A 96 0.84 9.79 4.00
N THR A 97 1.62 10.23 4.99
CA THR A 97 3.02 9.81 5.17
C THR A 97 3.16 8.30 5.21
N HIS A 98 2.24 7.63 5.90
CA HIS A 98 2.25 6.17 6.06
C HIS A 98 1.42 5.44 5.00
N LEU A 99 0.59 6.11 4.21
CA LEU A 99 -0.29 5.46 3.23
C LEU A 99 0.54 4.99 2.03
N VAL A 100 0.49 3.70 1.75
CA VAL A 100 1.28 3.06 0.67
C VAL A 100 0.42 2.27 -0.31
N SER A 101 -0.89 2.52 -0.28
CA SER A 101 -1.85 1.88 -1.16
C SER A 101 -1.67 2.35 -2.59
N PRO A 102 -1.69 1.44 -3.59
CA PRO A 102 -1.98 1.82 -4.96
C PRO A 102 -3.31 2.56 -5.05
N GLU A 103 -3.46 3.47 -6.02
CA GLU A 103 -4.67 4.27 -6.21
C GLU A 103 -5.89 3.37 -6.45
N SER A 104 -5.76 2.36 -7.32
CA SER A 104 -6.87 1.43 -7.62
C SER A 104 -7.36 0.64 -6.41
N LEU A 105 -6.47 0.28 -5.48
CA LEU A 105 -6.84 -0.39 -4.23
C LEU A 105 -7.50 0.59 -3.27
N SER A 106 -6.97 1.82 -3.17
CA SER A 106 -7.50 2.88 -2.32
C SER A 106 -8.92 3.28 -2.71
N ASP A 107 -9.17 3.42 -4.02
CA ASP A 107 -10.48 3.75 -4.61
C ASP A 107 -11.53 2.67 -4.30
N GLU A 108 -11.12 1.41 -4.20
CA GLU A 108 -12.00 0.32 -3.79
C GLU A 108 -12.17 0.23 -2.26
N GLY A 109 -11.37 0.98 -1.50
CA GLY A 109 -11.44 1.07 -0.05
C GLY A 109 -10.45 0.20 0.70
N TYR A 110 -9.46 -0.38 0.02
CA TYR A 110 -8.34 -1.05 0.66
C TYR A 110 -7.26 -0.04 1.03
N TYR A 111 -6.95 0.05 2.32
CA TYR A 111 -5.90 0.91 2.84
C TYR A 111 -4.76 0.06 3.40
N LEU A 112 -3.58 0.30 2.86
CA LEU A 112 -2.29 -0.25 3.23
C LEU A 112 -1.44 0.88 3.81
N PHE A 113 -0.85 0.63 4.97
CA PHE A 113 0.02 1.57 5.65
C PHE A 113 1.35 0.93 6.00
N LEU A 114 2.45 1.68 5.83
CA LEU A 114 3.79 1.28 6.21
C LEU A 114 4.27 2.09 7.41
N VAL A 115 4.71 1.40 8.46
CA VAL A 115 5.28 2.01 9.66
C VAL A 115 6.60 1.33 9.98
N GLU A 116 7.67 2.10 10.16
CA GLU A 116 9.02 1.60 10.42
C GLU A 116 9.42 1.78 11.91
N LEU A 117 10.29 0.92 12.42
CA LEU A 117 10.95 1.08 13.73
C LEU A 117 12.26 0.27 13.76
N GLY A 118 13.39 0.94 14.00
CA GLY A 118 14.71 0.28 14.00
C GLY A 118 15.02 -0.47 12.70
N GLU A 119 15.17 -1.80 12.73
CA GLU A 119 15.47 -2.61 11.54
C GLU A 119 14.22 -3.29 10.94
N GLN A 120 13.03 -2.94 11.44
CA GLN A 120 11.76 -3.58 11.08
C GLN A 120 10.79 -2.59 10.46
N ALA A 121 9.84 -3.13 9.71
CA ALA A 121 8.67 -2.43 9.23
C ALA A 121 7.40 -3.27 9.46
N LYS A 122 6.28 -2.59 9.69
CA LYS A 122 4.94 -3.17 9.69
C LYS A 122 4.21 -2.69 8.45
N LEU A 123 3.78 -3.62 7.62
CA LEU A 123 2.77 -3.35 6.60
C LEU A 123 1.42 -3.77 7.17
N ILE A 124 0.54 -2.80 7.36
CA ILE A 124 -0.79 -2.97 7.94
C ILE A 124 -1.80 -2.73 6.82
N SER A 125 -2.75 -3.64 6.63
CA SER A 125 -3.81 -3.47 5.64
C SER A 125 -5.19 -3.65 6.25
N GLY A 126 -6.20 -3.04 5.65
CA GLY A 126 -7.61 -3.23 6.00
C GLY A 126 -8.54 -2.65 4.94
N PHE A 127 -9.82 -2.92 5.07
CA PHE A 127 -10.89 -2.43 4.22
C PHE A 127 -11.74 -1.40 4.95
N LYS A 128 -11.58 -0.13 4.57
CA LYS A 128 -12.31 1.01 5.15
C LYS A 128 -12.24 1.01 6.69
N GLU A 129 -13.40 0.93 7.36
CA GLU A 129 -13.51 0.89 8.82
C GLU A 129 -13.75 -0.53 9.36
N ASP A 130 -13.68 -1.56 8.50
CA ASP A 130 -13.91 -2.95 8.90
C ASP A 130 -12.68 -3.52 9.62
N ILE A 131 -12.68 -3.43 10.95
CA ILE A 131 -11.61 -3.98 11.80
C ILE A 131 -11.40 -5.48 11.59
N SER A 132 -12.44 -6.24 11.21
CA SER A 132 -12.30 -7.70 10.99
C SER A 132 -11.45 -8.05 9.76
N SER A 133 -11.28 -7.08 8.85
CA SER A 133 -10.42 -7.20 7.67
C SER A 133 -8.96 -6.83 7.93
N VAL A 134 -8.64 -6.29 9.12
CA VAL A 134 -7.30 -5.74 9.39
C VAL A 134 -6.28 -6.85 9.53
N ARG A 135 -5.17 -6.73 8.81
CA ARG A 135 -4.05 -7.68 8.81
C ARG A 135 -2.74 -6.92 8.94
N GLN A 136 -1.69 -7.63 9.36
CA GLN A 136 -0.34 -7.11 9.30
C GLN A 136 0.66 -8.18 8.89
N VAL A 137 1.77 -7.72 8.33
CA VAL A 137 3.01 -8.50 8.18
C VAL A 137 4.19 -7.70 8.70
N ILE A 138 5.12 -8.37 9.39
CA ILE A 138 6.40 -7.79 9.76
C ILE A 138 7.39 -8.03 8.62
N LEU A 139 8.00 -6.95 8.15
CA LEU A 139 9.01 -6.95 7.10
C LEU A 139 10.34 -6.46 7.66
N LYS A 140 11.43 -6.74 6.94
CA LYS A 140 12.67 -5.98 7.17
C LYS A 140 12.47 -4.54 6.69
N ARG A 141 13.07 -3.57 7.37
CA ARG A 141 13.11 -2.20 6.87
C ARG A 141 13.71 -2.19 5.46
N GLY A 142 13.08 -1.48 4.52
CA GLY A 142 13.49 -1.44 3.11
C GLY A 142 12.87 -2.51 2.21
N GLU A 143 12.32 -3.60 2.77
CA GLU A 143 11.77 -4.72 1.97
C GLU A 143 10.57 -4.28 1.12
N PHE A 144 9.67 -3.45 1.67
CA PHE A 144 8.56 -2.88 0.91
C PHE A 144 9.08 -2.08 -0.30
N GLN A 145 10.05 -1.20 -0.08
CA GLN A 145 10.63 -0.35 -1.11
C GLN A 145 11.36 -1.15 -2.18
N ASP A 146 12.06 -2.23 -1.81
CA ASP A 146 12.69 -3.17 -2.76
C ASP A 146 11.64 -3.85 -3.66
N VAL A 147 10.52 -4.30 -3.09
CA VAL A 147 9.43 -4.93 -3.84
C VAL A 147 8.80 -3.95 -4.85
N VAL A 148 8.55 -2.70 -4.41
CA VAL A 148 8.03 -1.61 -5.26
C VAL A 148 9.00 -1.30 -6.40
N ARG A 149 10.29 -1.10 -6.12
CA ARG A 149 11.32 -0.89 -7.16
C ARG A 149 11.35 -2.04 -8.15
N GLY A 150 11.30 -3.28 -7.65
CA GLY A 150 11.22 -4.46 -8.50
C GLY A 150 9.96 -4.54 -9.36
N ALA A 151 8.83 -3.97 -8.92
CA ALA A 151 7.60 -3.88 -9.71
C ALA A 151 7.73 -2.82 -10.81
N ILE A 152 8.28 -1.65 -10.49
CA ILE A 152 8.56 -0.56 -11.43
C ILE A 152 9.50 -1.04 -12.56
N GLU A 153 10.60 -1.71 -12.21
CA GLU A 153 11.55 -2.27 -13.19
C GLU A 153 10.92 -3.33 -14.09
N LYS A 154 9.94 -4.07 -13.58
CA LYS A 154 9.20 -5.06 -14.38
C LYS A 154 8.23 -4.37 -15.33
N PHE A 155 7.56 -3.30 -14.90
CA PHE A 155 6.60 -2.57 -15.73
C PHE A 155 7.25 -1.83 -16.91
N THR A 156 8.49 -1.38 -16.76
CA THR A 156 9.26 -0.66 -17.79
C THR A 156 9.95 -1.57 -18.81
N LYS A 157 9.99 -2.88 -18.56
CA LYS A 157 10.48 -3.89 -19.50
C LYS A 157 9.38 -4.35 -20.44
#